data_AF-A0A7J5EIX8-F1
#
_entry.id   AF-A0A7J5EIX8-F1
#
_cell.length_a   1.000
_cell.length_b   1.000
_cell.length_c   1.000
_cell.angle_alpha   90.00
_cell.angle_beta   90.00
_cell.angle_gamma   90.00
#
_symmetry.space_group_name_H-M   'P 1'
#
loop_
_entity.id
_entity.type
_entity.pdbx_description
1 polymer ?
#
loop_
_entity_poly.entity_id
_entity_poly.type
_entity_poly.pdbx_seq_one_letter_code
_entity_poly.pdbx_strand_id
1 'polypeptide(L)' 'MKQLCDSIETLAMALHDGELAGDELRDVELHLTECAPCREHCEREGAAISGLRRKLAPPPTPE' A
#
# COMPACT_ATOMS: atom_id res chain seq x y z
N MET A 1 -11.80 11.16 7.27
CA MET A 1 -11.63 10.67 8.65
C MET A 1 -10.22 11.03 9.13
N LYS A 2 -10.09 11.83 10.20
CA LYS A 2 -8.76 12.31 10.66
C LYS A 2 -7.87 11.19 11.21
N GLN A 3 -8.47 10.22 11.90
CA GLN A 3 -7.76 9.08 12.52
C GLN A 3 -7.02 8.19 11.50
N LEU A 4 -7.60 7.99 10.30
CA LEU A 4 -6.94 7.20 9.25
C LEU A 4 -5.77 7.95 8.63
N CYS A 5 -5.84 9.28 8.49
CA CYS A 5 -4.69 10.08 8.07
C CYS A 5 -3.50 9.90 9.01
N ASP A 6 -3.77 9.88 10.33
CA ASP A 6 -2.74 9.75 11.36
C ASP A 6 -2.11 8.34 11.38
N SER A 7 -2.80 7.34 10.84
CA SER A 7 -2.37 5.93 10.83
C SER A 7 -1.88 5.46 9.45
N ILE A 8 -2.01 6.29 8.40
CA ILE A 8 -1.84 5.85 7.02
C ILE A 8 -0.43 5.34 6.72
N GLU A 9 0.58 5.90 7.38
CA GLU A 9 1.98 5.49 7.20
C GLU A 9 2.18 4.01 7.55
N THR A 10 1.58 3.56 8.66
CA THR A 10 1.65 2.14 9.07
C THR A 10 0.74 1.28 8.20
N LEU A 11 -0.47 1.76 7.90
CA LEU A 11 -1.46 1.01 7.13
C LEU A 11 -1.04 0.83 5.66
N ALA A 12 -0.26 1.75 5.08
CA ALA A 12 0.21 1.66 3.71
C ALA A 12 1.10 0.43 3.47
N MET A 13 1.96 0.08 4.44
CA MET A 13 2.77 -1.14 4.34
C MET A 13 1.90 -2.39 4.35
N ALA A 14 1.03 -2.51 5.35
CA ALA A 14 0.11 -3.66 5.47
C ALA A 14 -0.84 -3.76 4.27
N LEU A 15 -1.29 -2.64 3.70
CA LEU A 15 -2.07 -2.59 2.46
C LEU A 15 -1.33 -3.26 1.30
N HIS A 16 -0.05 -2.92 1.09
CA HIS A 16 0.74 -3.42 -0.05
C HIS A 16 1.21 -4.87 0.12
N ASP A 17 1.31 -5.34 1.36
CA ASP A 17 1.59 -6.74 1.69
C ASP A 17 0.32 -7.60 1.78
N GLY A 18 -0.87 -6.98 1.72
CA GLY A 18 -2.15 -7.68 1.74
C GLY A 18 -2.53 -8.22 3.13
N GLU A 19 -2.05 -7.57 4.19
CA GLU A 19 -2.18 -8.01 5.58
C GLU A 19 -3.32 -7.32 6.34
N LEU A 20 -4.06 -6.40 5.71
CA LEU A 20 -5.21 -5.74 6.31
C LEU A 20 -6.40 -6.69 6.46
N ALA A 21 -7.11 -6.61 7.58
CA ALA A 21 -8.37 -7.32 7.77
C ALA A 21 -9.46 -6.76 6.83
N GLY A 22 -10.49 -7.55 6.50
CA GLY A 22 -11.49 -7.16 5.48
C GLY A 22 -12.22 -5.83 5.75
N ASP A 23 -12.57 -5.56 7.01
CA ASP A 23 -13.22 -4.29 7.38
C ASP A 23 -12.21 -3.12 7.37
N GLU A 24 -10.98 -3.37 7.83
CA GLU A 24 -9.89 -2.38 7.83
C GLU A 24 -9.47 -2.00 6.41
N LEU A 25 -9.37 -2.98 5.51
CA LEU A 25 -9.10 -2.76 4.09
C LEU A 25 -10.18 -1.87 3.48
N ARG A 26 -11.46 -2.16 3.75
CA ARG A 26 -12.58 -1.36 3.23
C ARG A 26 -12.53 0.08 3.72
N ASP A 27 -12.22 0.29 5.00
CA ASP A 27 -12.11 1.63 5.59
C ASP A 27 -10.93 2.42 4.98
N VAL A 28 -9.79 1.76 4.77
CA VAL A 28 -8.64 2.34 4.08
C VAL A 28 -8.98 2.68 2.63
N GLU A 29 -9.55 1.75 1.87
CA GLU A 29 -9.96 1.99 0.48
C GLU A 29 -10.91 3.18 0.36
N LEU A 30 -11.94 3.24 1.21
CA LEU A 30 -12.86 4.37 1.27
C LEU A 30 -12.09 5.67 1.57
N HIS A 31 -11.20 5.67 2.55
CA HIS A 31 -10.39 6.83 2.89
C HIS A 31 -9.53 7.32 1.72
N LEU A 32 -8.92 6.41 0.95
CA LEU A 32 -8.10 6.77 -0.21
C LEU A 32 -8.91 7.38 -1.37
N THR A 33 -10.21 7.08 -1.46
CA THR A 33 -11.10 7.77 -2.41
C THR A 33 -11.31 9.24 -2.05
N GLU A 34 -11.35 9.55 -0.75
CA GLU A 34 -11.69 10.88 -0.23
C GLU A 34 -10.47 11.75 0.12
N CYS A 35 -9.30 11.14 0.35
CA CYS A 35 -8.12 11.83 0.84
C CYS A 35 -6.95 11.75 -0.16
N ALA A 36 -6.80 12.79 -0.98
CA ALA A 36 -5.71 12.87 -1.96
C ALA A 36 -4.30 12.76 -1.36
N PRO A 37 -3.95 13.43 -0.23
CA PRO A 37 -2.62 13.30 0.37
C PRO A 37 -2.28 11.86 0.78
N CYS A 38 -3.24 11.14 1.37
CA CYS A 38 -3.07 9.75 1.80
C CYS A 38 -2.96 8.81 0.61
N ARG A 39 -3.77 9.04 -0.45
CA ARG A 39 -3.67 8.27 -1.69
C ARG A 39 -2.30 8.43 -2.35
N GLU A 40 -1.83 9.66 -2.50
CA GLU A 40 -0.50 9.92 -3.06
C GLU A 40 0.61 9.30 -2.22
N HIS A 41 0.46 9.28 -0.89
CA HIS A 41 1.39 8.57 0.00
C HIS A 41 1.40 7.06 -0.29
N CYS A 42 0.24 6.40 -0.29
CA CYS A 42 0.15 4.97 -0.61
C CYS A 42 0.68 4.63 -2.00
N GLU A 43 0.43 5.48 -3.01
CA GLU A 43 0.96 5.30 -4.37
C GLU A 43 2.50 5.35 -4.41
N ARG A 44 3.12 6.29 -3.67
CA ARG A 44 4.59 6.37 -3.57
C ARG A 44 5.18 5.14 -2.91
N GLU A 45 4.60 4.69 -1.79
CA GLU A 45 5.04 3.48 -1.11
C GLU A 45 4.89 2.23 -2.00
N GLY A 46 3.77 2.13 -2.71
CA GLY A 46 3.50 1.02 -3.64
C GLY A 46 4.50 0.97 -4.80
N ALA A 47 4.91 2.12 -5.33
CA ALA A 47 5.95 2.21 -6.35
C ALA A 47 7.32 1.75 -5.82
N ALA A 48 7.68 2.13 -4.59
CA ALA A 48 8.92 1.70 -3.95
C ALA A 48 8.93 0.17 -3.74
N ILE A 49 7.86 -0.40 -3.18
CA ILE A 49 7.71 -1.84 -2.94
C ILE A 49 7.76 -2.62 -4.26
N SER A 50 7.04 -2.15 -5.29
CA SER A 50 7.06 -2.77 -6.62
C SER A 50 8.46 -2.76 -7.24
N GLY A 51 9.21 -1.66 -7.06
CA GLY A 51 10.60 -1.54 -7.48
C GLY A 51 11.52 -2.54 -6.78
N LEU A 52 11.34 -2.73 -5.47
CA LEU A 52 12.09 -3.73 -4.68
C LEU A 52 11.74 -5.16 -5.12
N ARG A 53 10.45 -5.50 -5.23
CA ARG A 53 9.99 -6.83 -5.67
C ARG A 53 10.57 -7.20 -7.04
N ARG A 54 10.67 -6.24 -7.96
CA ARG A 54 11.31 -6.45 -9.27
C ARG A 54 12.81 -6.74 -9.17
N LYS A 55 13.53 -6.06 -8.29
CA LYS A 55 14.98 -6.28 -8.08
C LYS A 55 15.29 -7.60 -7.39
N LEU A 56 14.37 -8.07 -6.55
CA LEU A 56 14.49 -9.34 -5.81
C LEU A 56 13.93 -10.53 -6.58
N ALA A 57 13.23 -10.31 -7.70
CA ALA A 57 12.71 -11.40 -8.53
C ALA A 57 13.88 -12.25 -9.05
N PRO A 58 13.80 -13.59 -8.94
CA PRO A 58 14.82 -14.47 -9.46
C PRO A 58 14.97 -14.25 -10.98
N PRO A 59 16.19 -14.36 -11.53
CA PRO A 59 16.36 -14.29 -12.97
C PRO A 59 15.54 -15.40 -13.65
N PRO A 60 15.02 -15.15 -14.86
CA PRO A 60 14.27 -16.17 -15.59
C PRO A 60 15.14 -17.42 -15.74
N THR A 61 14.55 -18.58 -15.49
CA THR A 61 15.22 -19.87 -15.67
C THR A 61 15.46 -20.09 -17.17
N PRO A 62 16.67 -20.44 -17.61
CA PRO A 62 16.90 -20.82 -19.01
C PRO A 62 16.07 -22.07 -19.37
N GLU A 63 15.54 -22.11 -20.59
CA GLU A 63 14.88 -23.30 -21.15
C GLU A 63 15.85 -24.48 -21.35
#